data_AF-A0A1A9X1D1-F1
#
_entry.id   AF-A0A1A9X1D1-F1
#
_cell.length_a   1.000
_cell.length_b   1.000
_cell.length_c   1.000
_cell.angle_alpha   90.00
_cell.angle_beta   90.00
_cell.angle_gamma   90.00
#
_symmetry.space_group_name_H-M   'P 1'
#
loop_
_entity.id
_entity.type
_entity.pdbx_description
1 polymer ?
#
loop_
_entity_poly.entity_id
_entity_poly.type
_entity_poly.pdbx_seq_one_letter_code
_entity_poly.pdbx_strand_id
1 'polypeptide(L)'
;MSFTQSLLKTCKTLYLKRPILSNCLTYAILYPLGSFIHQTLDGKNYKHYDYVAMARFTIFGAFYVAPVLHGWIKLTSAMWPKTNFKTGLAKTAVEQVSYGPFSCYTFFLGMAMLEGKTFADACKEANEKFLPTFKLPASGPCYSSLAIQCYLKEVVYYLSAFAAYVGPHF
;
A
#
# COMPACT_ATOMS: atom_id res chain seq x y z
N MET A 1 26.49 21.59 -6.55
CA MET A 1 26.68 20.25 -5.94
C MET A 1 26.29 20.17 -4.44
N SER A 2 25.78 21.22 -3.79
CA SER A 2 25.45 21.22 -2.34
C SER A 2 24.01 20.84 -1.98
N PHE A 3 23.04 21.07 -2.89
CA PHE A 3 21.62 20.80 -2.65
C PHE A 3 21.31 19.31 -2.55
N THR A 4 21.86 18.51 -3.47
CA THR A 4 21.65 17.06 -3.51
C THR A 4 22.18 16.37 -2.25
N GLN A 5 23.34 16.79 -1.75
CA GLN A 5 23.91 16.25 -0.51
C GLN A 5 23.09 16.63 0.74
N SER A 6 22.52 17.84 0.77
CA SER A 6 21.66 18.29 1.87
C SER A 6 20.31 17.56 1.88
N LEU A 7 19.75 17.30 0.68
CA LEU A 7 18.54 16.51 0.51
C LEU A 7 18.78 15.07 0.99
N LEU A 8 19.88 14.44 0.56
CA LEU A 8 20.25 13.08 0.96
C LEU A 8 20.45 12.94 2.47
N LYS A 9 21.11 13.90 3.12
CA LYS A 9 21.27 13.91 4.59
C LYS A 9 19.93 14.04 5.31
N THR A 10 19.02 14.85 4.80
CA THR A 10 17.68 15.05 5.36
C THR A 10 16.82 13.80 5.19
N CYS A 11 16.80 13.21 4.00
CA CYS A 11 16.11 11.94 3.72
C CYS A 11 16.64 10.81 4.61
N LYS A 12 17.97 10.67 4.74
CA LYS A 12 18.60 9.68 5.62
C LYS A 12 18.21 9.88 7.08
N THR A 13 18.18 11.13 7.56
CA THR A 13 17.77 11.46 8.93
C THR A 13 16.29 11.15 9.16
N LEU A 14 15.43 11.46 8.20
CA LEU A 14 13.99 11.20 8.29
C LEU A 14 13.70 9.70 8.34
N TYR A 15 14.34 8.93 7.46
CA TYR A 15 14.17 7.49 7.37
C TYR A 15 14.65 6.78 8.65
N LEU A 16 15.81 7.17 9.17
CA LEU A 16 16.43 6.52 10.33
C LEU A 16 15.84 6.98 11.68
N LYS A 17 15.49 8.25 11.83
CA LYS A 17 14.98 8.79 13.12
C LYS A 17 13.46 8.68 13.26
N ARG A 18 12.71 8.66 12.16
CA ARG A 18 11.23 8.69 12.15
C ARG A 18 10.67 7.72 11.10
N PRO A 19 10.84 6.40 11.27
CA PRO A 19 10.48 5.41 10.27
C PRO A 19 8.98 5.44 9.89
N ILE A 20 8.09 5.74 10.85
CA ILE A 20 6.65 5.88 10.59
C ILE A 20 6.35 7.08 9.68
N LEU A 21 6.97 8.24 9.95
CA LEU A 21 6.75 9.45 9.15
C LEU A 21 7.26 9.26 7.72
N SER A 22 8.42 8.61 7.58
CA SER A 22 8.98 8.27 6.27
C SER A 22 8.01 7.36 5.49
N ASN A 23 7.46 6.33 6.14
CA ASN A 23 6.48 5.46 5.52
C ASN A 23 5.23 6.22 5.08
N CYS A 24 4.65 7.05 5.96
CA CYS A 24 3.49 7.88 5.61
C CYS A 24 3.76 8.75 4.37
N LEU A 25 4.95 9.37 4.28
CA LEU A 25 5.33 10.20 3.13
C LEU A 25 5.48 9.37 1.85
N THR A 26 6.13 8.21 1.93
CA THR A 26 6.24 7.29 0.79
C THR A 26 4.86 6.89 0.29
N TYR A 27 3.96 6.50 1.20
CA TYR A 27 2.59 6.11 0.85
C TYR A 27 1.74 7.27 0.33
N ALA A 28 1.96 8.50 0.82
CA ALA A 28 1.29 9.70 0.34
C ALA A 28 1.56 10.00 -1.14
N ILE A 29 2.74 9.63 -1.64
CA ILE A 29 3.14 9.82 -3.04
C ILE A 29 2.75 8.60 -3.88
N LEU A 30 2.93 7.41 -3.32
CA LEU A 30 2.82 6.17 -4.06
C LEU A 30 1.36 5.81 -4.41
N TYR A 31 0.43 6.06 -3.48
CA TYR A 31 -1.00 5.81 -3.70
C TYR A 31 -1.63 6.68 -4.81
N PRO A 32 -1.48 8.02 -4.82
CA PRO A 32 -2.00 8.84 -5.92
C PRO A 32 -1.29 8.56 -7.25
N LEU A 33 -0.01 8.17 -7.22
CA LEU A 33 0.70 7.74 -8.43
C LEU A 33 0.08 6.46 -9.03
N GLY A 34 -0.28 5.49 -8.19
CA GLY A 34 -1.01 4.30 -8.63
C GLY A 34 -2.37 4.66 -9.25
N SER A 35 -3.11 5.58 -8.63
CA SER A 35 -4.37 6.10 -9.19
C SER A 35 -4.15 6.81 -10.53
N PHE A 36 -3.09 7.62 -10.66
CA PHE A 36 -2.75 8.31 -11.90
C PHE A 36 -2.44 7.33 -13.04
N ILE A 37 -1.62 6.30 -12.77
CA ILE A 37 -1.31 5.25 -13.75
C ILE A 37 -2.59 4.50 -14.15
N HIS A 38 -3.43 4.12 -13.18
CA HIS A 38 -4.70 3.43 -13.46
C HIS A 38 -5.61 4.26 -14.37
N GLN A 39 -5.77 5.55 -14.05
CA GLN A 39 -6.57 6.46 -14.86
C GLN A 39 -5.98 6.67 -16.26
N THR A 40 -4.65 6.65 -16.40
CA THR A 40 -3.97 6.72 -17.70
C THR A 40 -4.23 5.47 -18.54
N LEU A 41 -4.19 4.28 -17.92
CA LEU A 41 -4.49 3.00 -18.56
C LEU A 41 -5.96 2.87 -18.97
N ASP A 42 -6.87 3.48 -18.21
CA ASP A 42 -8.29 3.62 -18.57
C ASP A 42 -8.53 4.59 -19.74
N GLY A 43 -7.47 5.17 -20.32
CA GLY A 43 -7.55 6.09 -21.45
C GLY A 43 -8.04 7.49 -21.07
N LYS A 44 -8.03 7.86 -19.79
CA LYS A 44 -8.37 9.23 -19.38
C LYS A 44 -7.24 10.18 -19.78
N ASN A 45 -7.63 11.38 -20.21
CA ASN A 45 -6.69 12.46 -20.52
C ASN A 45 -6.49 13.37 -19.32
N TYR A 46 -5.47 14.24 -19.36
CA TYR A 46 -5.18 15.23 -18.31
C TYR A 46 -6.38 16.13 -17.93
N LYS A 47 -7.33 16.36 -18.84
CA LYS A 47 -8.56 17.12 -18.54
C LYS A 47 -9.64 16.31 -17.82
N HIS A 48 -9.55 14.99 -17.85
CA HIS A 48 -10.55 14.05 -17.32
C HIS A 48 -10.01 13.20 -16.17
N TYR A 49 -8.82 13.52 -15.66
CA TYR A 49 -8.34 12.87 -14.45
C TYR A 49 -9.18 13.29 -13.25
N ASP A 50 -9.61 12.29 -12.50
CA ASP A 50 -10.24 12.46 -11.21
C ASP A 50 -9.17 12.73 -10.16
N TYR A 51 -8.81 14.01 -10.06
CA TYR A 51 -7.88 14.52 -9.05
C TYR A 51 -8.43 14.38 -7.63
N VAL A 52 -9.75 14.36 -7.47
CA VAL A 52 -10.39 14.19 -6.15
C VAL A 52 -10.20 12.76 -5.68
N ALA A 53 -10.37 11.78 -6.58
CA ALA A 53 -10.00 10.39 -6.30
C ALA A 53 -8.53 10.30 -5.89
N MET A 54 -7.61 10.87 -6.68
CA MET A 54 -6.17 10.87 -6.33
C MET A 54 -5.90 11.41 -4.92
N ALA A 55 -6.56 12.50 -4.52
CA ALA A 55 -6.44 13.05 -3.16
C ALA A 55 -6.96 12.09 -2.08
N ARG A 56 -8.09 11.40 -2.32
CA ARG A 56 -8.60 10.35 -1.41
C ARG A 56 -7.58 9.21 -1.28
N PHE A 57 -6.97 8.77 -2.38
CA PHE A 57 -5.90 7.77 -2.37
C PHE A 57 -4.70 8.22 -1.54
N THR A 58 -4.27 9.49 -1.65
CA THR A 58 -3.21 10.05 -0.81
C THR A 58 -3.54 9.97 0.67
N ILE A 59 -4.74 10.42 1.07
CA ILE A 59 -5.17 10.42 2.48
C ILE A 59 -5.22 8.98 3.01
N PHE A 60 -5.84 8.08 2.25
CA PHE A 60 -5.94 6.67 2.62
C PHE A 60 -4.57 6.01 2.77
N GLY A 61 -3.66 6.22 1.80
CA GLY A 61 -2.31 5.69 1.83
C GLY A 61 -1.49 6.18 3.02
N ALA A 62 -1.50 7.50 3.24
CA ALA A 62 -0.63 8.14 4.23
C ALA A 62 -1.09 7.89 5.68
N PHE A 63 -2.40 7.98 5.95
CA PHE A 63 -2.93 7.98 7.31
C PHE A 63 -3.49 6.63 7.76
N TYR A 64 -3.89 5.77 6.83
CA TYR A 64 -4.45 4.45 7.17
C TYR A 64 -3.50 3.31 6.81
N VAL A 65 -3.08 3.22 5.54
CA VAL A 65 -2.28 2.08 5.06
C VAL A 65 -0.90 2.07 5.70
N ALA A 66 -0.21 3.22 5.77
CA ALA A 66 1.14 3.26 6.32
C ALA A 66 1.23 2.81 7.79
N PRO A 67 0.36 3.27 8.72
CA PRO A 67 0.35 2.75 10.09
C PRO A 67 -0.06 1.27 10.19
N VAL A 68 -1.08 0.85 9.45
CA VAL A 68 -1.59 -0.54 9.48
C VAL A 68 -0.53 -1.52 9.00
N LEU A 69 0.13 -1.22 7.87
CA LEU A 69 1.19 -2.07 7.35
C LEU A 69 2.40 -2.09 8.27
N HIS A 70 2.77 -0.95 8.88
CA HIS A 70 3.84 -0.92 9.87
C HIS A 70 3.55 -1.86 11.05
N GLY A 71 2.29 -1.87 11.53
CA GLY A 71 1.82 -2.82 12.53
C GLY A 71 1.91 -4.28 12.06
N TRP A 72 1.49 -4.57 10.83
CA TRP A 72 1.56 -5.91 10.24
C TRP A 72 3.00 -6.43 10.11
N ILE A 73 3.92 -5.59 9.65
CA ILE A 73 5.35 -5.94 9.56
C ILE A 73 5.91 -6.25 10.95
N LYS A 74 5.58 -5.44 11.97
CA LYS A 74 6.02 -5.68 13.35
C LYS A 74 5.47 -7.00 13.90
N LEU A 75 4.18 -7.28 13.66
CA LEU A 75 3.52 -8.50 14.10
C LEU A 75 4.13 -9.74 13.42
N THR A 76 4.31 -9.71 12.10
CA THR A 76 4.88 -10.83 11.35
C THR A 76 6.35 -11.09 11.72
N SER A 77 7.12 -10.05 12.00
CA SER A 77 8.49 -10.19 12.50
C SER A 77 8.54 -10.78 13.91
N ALA A 78 7.54 -10.52 14.76
CA ALA A 78 7.43 -11.14 16.08
C ALA A 78 6.97 -12.62 16.00
N MET A 79 6.06 -12.96 15.08
CA MET A 79 5.59 -14.33 14.88
C MET A 79 6.65 -15.24 14.25
N TRP A 80 7.42 -14.72 13.28
CA TRP A 80 8.49 -15.46 12.59
C TRP A 80 9.84 -14.73 12.71
N PRO A 81 10.53 -14.84 13.86
CA PRO A 81 11.82 -14.17 14.07
C PRO A 81 12.98 -14.79 13.28
N LYS A 82 12.81 -16.00 12.74
CA LYS A 82 13.84 -16.70 11.96
C LYS A 82 13.71 -16.37 10.47
N THR A 83 14.82 -15.99 9.85
CA THR A 83 14.90 -15.71 8.40
C THR A 83 15.37 -16.95 7.65
N ASN A 84 14.46 -17.90 7.42
CA ASN A 84 14.71 -19.12 6.67
C ASN A 84 13.77 -19.20 5.47
N PHE A 85 14.14 -19.92 4.41
CA PHE A 85 13.25 -20.06 3.24
C PHE A 85 11.87 -20.62 3.60
N LYS A 86 11.82 -21.62 4.49
CA LYS A 86 10.56 -22.20 5.00
C LYS A 86 9.69 -21.19 5.76
N THR A 87 10.30 -20.32 6.56
CA THR A 87 9.56 -19.28 7.29
C THR A 87 9.12 -18.15 6.35
N GLY A 88 9.91 -17.85 5.32
CA GLY A 88 9.52 -16.95 4.23
C GLY A 88 8.27 -17.46 3.50
N LEU A 89 8.25 -18.73 3.11
CA LEU A 89 7.07 -19.33 2.44
C LEU A 89 5.83 -19.30 3.35
N ALA A 90 5.99 -19.65 4.63
CA ALA A 90 4.90 -19.57 5.61
C ALA A 90 4.39 -18.14 5.81
N LYS A 91 5.29 -17.16 5.90
CA LYS A 91 4.95 -15.74 6.03
C LYS A 91 4.16 -15.24 4.82
N THR A 92 4.60 -15.57 3.60
CA THR A 92 3.88 -15.22 2.37
C THR A 92 2.52 -15.90 2.32
N ALA A 93 2.43 -17.19 2.64
CA ALA A 93 1.15 -17.90 2.65
C ALA A 93 0.15 -17.28 3.64
N VAL A 94 0.60 -17.00 4.86
CA VAL A 94 -0.23 -16.34 5.88
C VAL A 94 -0.63 -14.94 5.42
N GLU A 95 0.29 -14.17 4.84
CA GLU A 95 -0.01 -12.83 4.35
C GLU A 95 -1.06 -12.84 3.23
N GLN A 96 -0.99 -13.78 2.29
CA GLN A 96 -1.95 -13.90 1.20
C GLN A 96 -3.34 -14.31 1.68
N VAL A 97 -3.43 -15.15 2.71
CA VAL A 97 -4.73 -15.64 3.23
C VAL A 97 -5.36 -14.67 4.24
N SER A 98 -4.55 -13.90 4.97
CA SER A 98 -5.04 -13.01 6.02
C SER A 98 -5.02 -11.54 5.58
N TYR A 99 -3.82 -10.96 5.46
CA TYR A 99 -3.65 -9.54 5.19
C TYR A 99 -4.13 -9.14 3.78
N GLY A 100 -4.02 -10.04 2.79
CA GLY A 100 -4.57 -9.82 1.45
C GLY A 100 -6.06 -9.49 1.48
N PRO A 101 -6.95 -10.41 1.90
CA PRO A 101 -8.38 -10.16 2.01
C PRO A 101 -8.73 -9.01 2.94
N PHE A 102 -8.05 -8.89 4.07
CA PHE A 102 -8.25 -7.79 5.01
C PHE A 102 -7.97 -6.43 4.36
N SER A 103 -6.83 -6.28 3.68
CA SER A 103 -6.45 -5.04 3.01
C SER A 103 -7.38 -4.68 1.86
N CYS A 104 -7.89 -5.69 1.13
CA CYS A 104 -8.84 -5.49 0.04
C CYS A 104 -10.19 -4.98 0.56
N TYR A 105 -10.74 -5.59 1.61
CA TYR A 105 -12.02 -5.17 2.19
C TYR A 105 -11.94 -3.76 2.77
N THR A 106 -10.89 -3.49 3.55
CA THR A 106 -10.66 -2.17 4.17
C THR A 106 -10.38 -1.08 3.16
N PHE A 107 -9.79 -1.40 2.01
CA PHE A 107 -9.65 -0.48 0.89
C PHE A 107 -11.02 -0.04 0.34
N PHE A 108 -11.91 -0.98 0.00
CA PHE A 108 -13.23 -0.62 -0.50
C PHE A 108 -14.05 0.19 0.51
N LEU A 109 -14.02 -0.24 1.77
CA LEU A 109 -14.69 0.46 2.87
C LEU A 109 -14.13 1.88 3.05
N GLY A 110 -12.82 2.02 3.12
CA GLY A 110 -12.15 3.31 3.35
C GLY A 110 -12.34 4.28 2.20
N MET A 111 -12.28 3.81 0.96
CA MET A 111 -12.55 4.64 -0.21
C MET A 111 -14.01 5.09 -0.25
N ALA A 112 -14.97 4.21 0.01
CA ALA A 112 -16.38 4.55 0.09
C ALA A 112 -16.68 5.58 1.20
N MET A 113 -16.03 5.45 2.36
CA MET A 113 -16.11 6.46 3.42
C MET A 113 -15.53 7.82 3.00
N LEU A 114 -14.38 7.83 2.29
CA LEU A 114 -13.77 9.06 1.77
C LEU A 114 -14.54 9.69 0.59
N GLU A 115 -15.45 8.94 -0.03
CA GLU A 115 -16.46 9.46 -0.96
C GLU A 115 -17.64 10.13 -0.25
N GLY A 116 -17.72 10.02 1.09
CA GLY A 116 -18.77 10.62 1.91
C GLY A 116 -19.97 9.72 2.16
N LYS A 117 -19.88 8.42 1.86
CA LYS A 117 -20.95 7.45 2.12
C LYS A 117 -21.07 7.17 3.62
N THR A 118 -22.27 6.79 4.05
CA THR A 118 -22.47 6.31 5.42
C THR A 118 -21.71 5.01 5.65
N PHE A 119 -21.38 4.68 6.90
CA PHE A 119 -20.67 3.44 7.21
C PHE A 119 -21.46 2.19 6.76
N ALA A 120 -22.79 2.21 6.89
CA ALA A 120 -23.65 1.11 6.45
C ALA A 120 -23.59 0.92 4.93
N ASP A 121 -23.66 2.00 4.16
CA ASP A 121 -23.56 1.96 2.70
C ASP A 121 -22.16 1.55 2.24
N ALA A 122 -21.12 2.04 2.90
CA ALA A 122 -19.74 1.67 2.64
C ALA A 122 -19.50 0.17 2.90
N CYS A 123 -20.06 -0.39 3.99
CA CYS A 123 -20.02 -1.83 4.25
C CYS A 123 -20.78 -2.63 3.19
N LYS A 124 -21.95 -2.16 2.75
CA LYS A 124 -22.72 -2.82 1.69
C LYS A 124 -21.92 -2.88 0.40
N GLU A 125 -21.37 -1.75 -0.02
CA GLU A 125 -20.53 -1.66 -1.22
C GLU A 125 -19.25 -2.50 -1.12
N ALA A 126 -18.59 -2.49 0.04
CA ALA A 126 -17.42 -3.34 0.29
C ALA A 126 -17.78 -4.83 0.14
N ASN A 127 -18.91 -5.28 0.68
CA ASN A 127 -19.37 -6.67 0.53
C ASN A 127 -19.74 -7.02 -0.92
N GLU A 128 -20.41 -6.10 -1.62
CA GLU A 128 -20.78 -6.26 -3.02
C GLU A 128 -19.56 -6.34 -3.94
N LYS A 129 -18.50 -5.58 -3.65
CA LYS A 129 -17.25 -5.58 -4.42
C LYS A 129 -16.31 -6.71 -4.03
N PHE A 130 -16.27 -7.08 -2.74
CA PHE A 130 -15.35 -8.09 -2.21
C PHE A 130 -15.56 -9.46 -2.84
N LEU A 131 -16.80 -9.96 -2.90
CA LEU A 131 -17.05 -11.31 -3.42
C LEU A 131 -16.69 -11.47 -4.91
N PRO A 132 -17.07 -10.57 -5.83
CA PRO A 132 -16.61 -10.58 -7.22
C PRO A 132 -15.08 -10.57 -7.35
N THR A 133 -14.37 -9.84 -6.49
CA THR A 133 -12.90 -9.77 -6.52
C THR A 133 -12.24 -11.14 -6.32
N PHE A 134 -12.81 -12.02 -5.50
CA PHE A 134 -12.29 -13.39 -5.29
C PHE A 134 -12.87 -14.43 -6.26
N LYS A 135 -14.00 -14.14 -6.91
CA LYS A 135 -14.65 -15.02 -7.88
C LYS A 135 -14.13 -14.87 -9.30
N LEU A 136 -13.44 -13.77 -9.61
CA LEU A 136 -12.87 -13.54 -10.93
C LEU A 136 -11.67 -14.48 -11.20
N PRO A 137 -11.55 -15.04 -12.42
CA PRO A 137 -10.32 -15.70 -12.85
C PRO A 137 -9.15 -14.69 -12.81
N ALA A 138 -7.91 -15.19 -12.72
CA ALA A 138 -6.66 -14.42 -12.62
C ALA A 138 -6.41 -13.37 -13.73
N SER A 139 -7.34 -13.21 -14.68
CA SER A 139 -7.36 -12.27 -15.80
C SER A 139 -8.41 -11.14 -15.68
N GLY A 140 -9.19 -11.07 -14.60
CA GLY A 140 -10.22 -10.05 -14.43
C GLY A 140 -9.65 -8.63 -14.20
N PRO A 141 -10.36 -7.56 -14.61
CA PRO A 141 -9.92 -6.16 -14.43
C PRO A 141 -9.80 -5.72 -12.95
N CYS A 142 -10.32 -6.50 -12.00
CA CYS A 142 -10.07 -6.28 -10.57
C CYS A 142 -8.76 -6.93 -10.10
N TYR A 143 -8.28 -7.97 -10.79
CA TYR A 143 -6.93 -8.52 -10.60
C TYR A 143 -5.87 -7.48 -10.95
N SER A 144 -6.12 -6.52 -11.87
CA SER A 144 -5.15 -5.44 -12.12
C SER A 144 -5.08 -4.43 -10.97
N SER A 145 -6.17 -4.19 -10.22
CA SER A 145 -6.16 -3.36 -9.01
C SER A 145 -5.51 -4.07 -7.81
N LEU A 146 -5.77 -5.37 -7.64
CA LEU A 146 -5.05 -6.23 -6.70
C LEU A 146 -3.59 -6.45 -7.12
N ALA A 147 -3.30 -6.50 -8.42
CA ALA A 147 -1.95 -6.55 -8.98
C ALA A 147 -1.24 -5.23 -8.79
N ILE A 148 -1.91 -4.09 -8.82
CA ILE A 148 -1.34 -2.80 -8.40
C ILE A 148 -1.05 -2.83 -6.90
N GLN A 149 -1.91 -3.40 -6.05
CA GLN A 149 -1.62 -3.60 -4.63
C GLN A 149 -0.50 -4.61 -4.37
N CYS A 150 -0.37 -5.66 -5.18
CA CYS A 150 0.74 -6.63 -5.15
C CYS A 150 2.04 -6.05 -5.74
N TYR A 151 1.99 -5.26 -6.82
CA TYR A 151 3.14 -4.55 -7.41
C TYR A 151 3.63 -3.44 -6.47
N LEU A 152 2.71 -2.71 -5.84
CA LEU A 152 3.03 -1.71 -4.82
C LEU A 152 3.54 -2.36 -3.53
N LYS A 153 3.02 -3.53 -3.15
CA LYS A 153 3.59 -4.36 -2.07
C LYS A 153 4.99 -4.82 -2.41
N GLU A 154 5.26 -5.30 -3.62
CA GLU A 154 6.62 -5.67 -4.01
C GLU A 154 7.55 -4.45 -3.97
N VAL A 155 7.15 -3.30 -4.53
CA VAL A 155 7.97 -2.09 -4.52
C VAL A 155 8.22 -1.57 -3.10
N VAL A 156 7.22 -1.55 -2.21
CA VAL A 156 7.42 -1.09 -0.82
C VAL A 156 8.04 -2.15 0.08
N TYR A 157 7.76 -3.44 -0.12
CA TYR A 157 8.44 -4.52 0.58
C TYR A 157 9.92 -4.55 0.18
N TYR A 158 10.26 -4.40 -1.11
CA TYR A 158 11.65 -4.25 -1.55
C TYR A 158 12.27 -2.93 -1.07
N LEU A 159 11.56 -1.79 -1.04
CA LEU A 159 12.12 -0.53 -0.52
C LEU A 159 12.31 -0.55 1.01
N SER A 160 11.36 -1.11 1.75
CA SER A 160 11.43 -1.24 3.21
C SER A 160 12.36 -2.36 3.65
N ALA A 161 12.43 -3.48 2.92
CA ALA A 161 13.43 -4.52 3.10
C ALA A 161 14.82 -4.03 2.67
N PHE A 162 14.97 -3.30 1.57
CA PHE A 162 16.23 -2.67 1.17
C PHE A 162 16.70 -1.69 2.24
N ALA A 163 15.82 -0.83 2.76
CA ALA A 163 16.21 0.13 3.77
C ALA A 163 16.30 -0.47 5.20
N ALA A 164 15.76 -1.67 5.44
CA ALA A 164 16.06 -2.51 6.60
C ALA A 164 17.32 -3.40 6.41
N TYR A 165 17.75 -3.63 5.16
CA TYR A 165 18.95 -4.39 4.80
C TYR A 165 20.17 -3.47 4.66
N VAL A 166 19.97 -2.18 4.35
CA VAL A 166 20.99 -1.13 4.21
C VAL A 166 21.30 -0.44 5.56
N GLY A 167 20.68 -0.84 6.67
CA GLY A 167 21.17 -0.51 8.01
C GLY A 167 20.79 -1.60 9.02
N PRO A 168 21.69 -2.09 9.91
CA PRO A 168 22.96 -1.52 10.38
C PRO A 168 24.17 -2.41 10.05
N HIS A 169 24.51 -2.56 8.78
CA HIS A 169 25.81 -3.11 8.37
C HIS A 169 26.66 -2.11 7.56
N PHE A 170 26.37 -0.80 7.69
CA PHE A 170 27.29 0.33 7.46
C PHE A 170 26.88 1.55 8.29
#